data_AF-S7WRW5-F1
#
_entry.id   AF-S7WRW5-F1
#
_cell.length_a   1.000
_cell.length_b   1.000
_cell.length_c   1.000
_cell.angle_alpha   90.00
_cell.angle_beta   90.00
_cell.angle_gamma   90.00
#
_symmetry.space_group_name_H-M   'P 1'
#
loop_
_entity.id
_entity.type
_entity.pdbx_description
1 polymer ?
#
loop_
_entity_poly.entity_id
_entity_poly.type
_entity_poly.pdbx_seq_one_letter_code
_entity_poly.pdbx_strand_id
1 'polypeptide(L)'
;MEARIGFLFQSDINKAALATSYETKEEAGLLIHQLKPNEKGNIKSIKVRKQSGKVVSITILSVISNMFYNSTVEGMITLDDNEEVSSYEMSGDQKVWFLSGTKLHVEGKVK
;
A
#
# COMPACT_ATOMS: atom_id res chain seq x y z
N MET A 1 21.85 -5.89 5.13
CA MET A 1 20.97 -4.73 4.88
C MET A 1 19.53 -5.22 4.95
N GLU A 2 19.07 -5.60 6.13
CA GLU A 2 17.84 -6.43 6.32
C GLU A 2 16.67 -5.65 6.96
N ALA A 3 16.78 -4.33 7.11
CA ALA A 3 15.86 -3.57 7.96
C ALA A 3 14.67 -2.88 7.26
N ARG A 4 14.52 -2.92 5.93
CA ARG A 4 13.58 -2.02 5.22
C ARG A 4 12.28 -2.64 4.71
N ILE A 5 12.19 -3.97 4.65
CA ILE A 5 10.99 -4.67 4.17
C ILE A 5 10.07 -5.08 5.34
N GLY A 6 10.63 -5.19 6.57
CA GLY A 6 9.91 -5.59 7.77
C GLY A 6 8.72 -4.71 8.15
N PHE A 7 8.68 -3.43 7.74
CA PHE A 7 7.53 -2.56 7.98
C PHE A 7 6.28 -3.00 7.19
N LEU A 8 6.46 -3.51 5.96
CA LEU A 8 5.35 -4.03 5.16
C LEU A 8 4.82 -5.37 5.70
N PHE A 9 5.68 -6.15 6.38
CA PHE A 9 5.34 -7.45 6.99
C PHE A 9 4.97 -7.37 8.48
N GLN A 10 5.27 -6.27 9.18
CA GLN A 10 4.77 -6.03 10.54
C GLN A 10 3.27 -5.75 10.56
N SER A 11 2.71 -5.35 9.42
CA SER A 11 1.27 -5.37 9.23
C SER A 11 0.90 -6.82 8.88
N ASP A 12 0.31 -7.49 9.85
CA ASP A 12 -0.22 -8.86 9.90
C ASP A 12 -1.27 -9.14 8.80
N ILE A 13 -0.97 -8.84 7.52
CA ILE A 13 -1.88 -8.93 6.36
C ILE A 13 -2.36 -10.38 6.14
N ASN A 14 -1.65 -11.36 6.69
CA ASN A 14 -2.01 -12.78 6.68
C ASN A 14 -2.91 -13.22 7.85
N LYS A 15 -3.32 -12.33 8.77
CA LYS A 15 -4.37 -12.68 9.72
C LYS A 15 -5.64 -12.98 8.93
N ALA A 16 -6.14 -14.22 9.00
CA ALA A 16 -7.40 -14.63 8.37
C ALA A 16 -8.59 -13.71 8.71
N ALA A 17 -8.55 -13.06 9.89
CA ALA A 17 -9.52 -12.06 10.32
C ALA A 17 -9.51 -10.77 9.46
N LEU A 18 -8.37 -10.42 8.85
CA LEU A 18 -8.27 -9.27 7.94
C LEU A 18 -8.81 -9.60 6.55
N ALA A 19 -8.67 -10.83 6.06
CA ALA A 19 -9.14 -11.20 4.72
C ALA A 19 -10.65 -10.96 4.54
N THR A 20 -11.46 -11.15 5.59
CA THR A 20 -12.91 -10.87 5.56
C THR A 20 -13.26 -9.38 5.61
N SER A 21 -12.32 -8.53 6.05
CA SER A 21 -12.53 -7.08 6.17
C SER A 21 -12.35 -6.34 4.83
N TYR A 22 -11.89 -7.02 3.78
CA TYR A 22 -11.74 -6.43 2.45
C TYR A 22 -12.77 -7.00 1.47
N GLU A 23 -13.24 -6.14 0.58
CA GLU A 23 -13.93 -6.54 -0.65
C GLU A 23 -12.91 -6.64 -1.77
N THR A 24 -13.02 -7.70 -2.57
CA THR A 24 -12.17 -7.91 -3.73
C THR A 24 -12.99 -7.71 -5.00
N LYS A 25 -12.49 -6.87 -5.90
CA LYS A 25 -13.06 -6.64 -7.23
C LYS A 25 -11.99 -6.84 -8.29
N GLU A 26 -12.37 -7.41 -9.42
CA GLU A 26 -11.48 -7.58 -10.56
C GLU A 26 -12.08 -6.88 -11.77
N GLU A 27 -11.36 -5.91 -12.33
CA GLU A 27 -11.83 -5.07 -13.44
C GLU A 27 -10.68 -4.87 -14.43
N ALA A 28 -10.84 -5.32 -15.67
CA ALA A 28 -9.92 -5.05 -16.79
C ALA A 28 -8.42 -5.28 -16.47
N GLY A 29 -8.10 -6.38 -15.78
CA GLY A 29 -6.71 -6.71 -15.39
C GLY A 29 -6.24 -6.01 -14.11
N LEU A 30 -7.13 -5.34 -13.38
CA LEU A 30 -6.86 -4.73 -12.08
C LEU A 30 -7.60 -5.51 -10.99
N LEU A 31 -6.86 -6.10 -10.05
CA LEU A 31 -7.40 -6.72 -8.86
C LEU A 31 -7.32 -5.72 -7.70
N ILE A 32 -8.46 -5.36 -7.13
CA ILE A 32 -8.58 -4.34 -6.09
C ILE A 32 -9.09 -5.01 -4.81
N HIS A 33 -8.27 -4.99 -3.77
CA HIS A 33 -8.69 -5.30 -2.40
C HIS A 33 -8.95 -3.99 -1.66
N GLN A 34 -10.19 -3.74 -1.30
CA GLN A 34 -10.63 -2.49 -0.66
C GLN A 34 -11.17 -2.79 0.73
N LEU A 35 -10.70 -2.06 1.75
CA LEU A 35 -11.22 -2.20 3.10
C LEU A 35 -12.70 -1.82 3.11
N LYS A 36 -13.55 -2.70 3.66
CA LYS A 36 -14.99 -2.47 3.77
C LYS A 36 -15.29 -1.21 4.58
N PRO A 37 -16.43 -0.55 4.31
CA PRO A 37 -16.91 0.52 5.17
C PRO A 37 -17.01 0.04 6.63
N ASN A 38 -16.59 0.88 7.57
CA ASN A 38 -16.63 0.63 9.02
C ASN A 38 -15.65 -0.42 9.58
N GLU A 39 -14.90 -1.13 8.74
CA GLU A 39 -13.82 -2.00 9.22
C GLU A 39 -12.62 -1.19 9.72
N LYS A 40 -11.98 -1.68 10.78
CA LYS A 40 -10.79 -1.05 11.35
C LYS A 40 -9.54 -1.58 10.65
N GLY A 41 -8.86 -0.69 9.92
CA GLY A 41 -7.61 -1.01 9.24
C GLY A 41 -6.93 0.23 8.70
N ASN A 42 -5.60 0.24 8.74
CA ASN A 42 -4.81 1.34 8.21
C ASN A 42 -4.65 1.20 6.69
N ILE A 43 -4.49 -0.02 6.19
CA ILE A 43 -4.49 -0.27 4.74
C ILE A 43 -5.91 -0.11 4.22
N LYS A 44 -6.13 0.89 3.38
CA LYS A 44 -7.42 1.18 2.76
C LYS A 44 -7.60 0.42 1.46
N SER A 45 -6.54 0.30 0.67
CA SER A 45 -6.60 -0.49 -0.55
C SER A 45 -5.27 -1.10 -0.95
N ILE A 46 -5.33 -2.26 -1.57
CA ILE A 46 -4.24 -2.88 -2.33
C ILE A 46 -4.76 -3.09 -3.75
N LYS A 47 -4.04 -2.57 -4.74
CA LYS A 47 -4.36 -2.72 -6.16
C LYS A 47 -3.24 -3.46 -6.84
N VAL A 48 -3.55 -4.59 -7.46
CA VAL A 48 -2.61 -5.41 -8.22
C VAL A 48 -2.97 -5.28 -9.69
N ARG A 49 -2.11 -4.62 -10.45
CA ARG A 49 -2.29 -4.47 -11.90
C ARG A 49 -1.60 -5.60 -12.61
N LYS A 50 -2.36 -6.26 -13.50
CA LYS A 50 -1.88 -7.32 -14.38
C LYS A 50 -1.96 -6.86 -15.83
N GLN A 51 -0.94 -7.20 -16.61
CA GLN A 51 -0.90 -7.01 -18.05
C GLN A 51 -0.42 -8.30 -18.69
N SER A 52 -1.17 -8.80 -19.68
CA SER A 52 -0.87 -10.08 -20.35
C SER A 52 -0.66 -11.26 -19.39
N GLY A 53 -1.40 -11.28 -18.29
CA GLY A 53 -1.33 -12.34 -17.27
C GLY A 53 -0.23 -12.17 -16.22
N LYS A 54 0.68 -11.20 -16.37
CA LYS A 54 1.77 -10.92 -15.42
C LYS A 54 1.45 -9.73 -14.52
N VAL A 55 1.89 -9.76 -13.27
CA VAL A 55 1.77 -8.61 -12.37
C VAL A 55 2.80 -7.55 -12.76
N VAL A 56 2.34 -6.35 -13.11
CA VAL A 56 3.22 -5.24 -13.50
C VAL A 56 3.40 -4.20 -12.39
N SER A 57 2.42 -4.09 -11.49
CA SER A 57 2.54 -3.20 -10.34
C SER A 57 1.60 -3.58 -9.20
N ILE A 58 2.00 -3.21 -7.99
CA ILE A 58 1.21 -3.31 -6.77
C ILE A 58 1.18 -1.92 -6.13
N THR A 59 -0.01 -1.35 -5.94
CA THR A 59 -0.22 -0.06 -5.26
C THR A 59 -0.92 -0.30 -3.93
N ILE A 60 -0.41 0.33 -2.86
CA ILE A 60 -0.93 0.21 -1.50
C ILE A 60 -1.27 1.61 -1.00
N LEU A 61 -2.49 1.81 -0.53
CA LEU A 61 -2.92 3.03 0.16
C LEU A 61 -3.12 2.74 1.64
N SER A 62 -2.39 3.47 2.48
CA SER A 62 -2.51 3.44 3.93
C SER A 62 -2.98 4.79 4.44
N VAL A 63 -4.03 4.79 5.26
CA VAL A 63 -4.56 5.99 5.91
C VAL A 63 -4.73 5.72 7.39
N ILE A 64 -4.03 6.51 8.21
CA ILE A 64 -4.18 6.58 9.65
C ILE A 64 -4.79 7.94 9.96
N SER A 65 -5.97 7.97 10.56
CA SER A 65 -6.61 9.22 10.96
C SER A 65 -7.21 9.08 12.35
N ASN A 66 -6.81 9.98 13.24
CA ASN A 66 -7.41 10.17 14.56
C ASN A 66 -7.53 11.67 14.86
N MET A 67 -7.98 12.02 16.07
CA MET A 67 -8.23 13.41 16.46
C MET A 67 -6.99 14.31 16.37
N PHE A 68 -5.78 13.77 16.48
CA PHE A 68 -4.54 14.55 16.58
C PHE A 68 -3.58 14.37 15.41
N TYR A 69 -3.79 13.33 14.61
CA TYR A 69 -2.87 12.88 13.58
C TYR A 69 -3.63 12.34 12.37
N ASN A 70 -3.24 12.84 11.20
CA ASN A 70 -3.63 12.28 9.91
C ASN A 70 -2.37 11.94 9.12
N SER A 71 -2.35 10.74 8.54
CA SER A 71 -1.28 10.29 7.67
C SER A 71 -1.87 9.49 6.53
N THR A 72 -1.58 9.92 5.32
CA THR A 72 -1.87 9.19 4.10
C THR A 72 -0.54 8.80 3.47
N VAL A 73 -0.35 7.51 3.19
CA VAL A 73 0.83 6.99 2.52
C VAL A 73 0.37 6.14 1.35
N GLU A 74 0.88 6.44 0.17
CA GLU A 74 0.71 5.63 -1.03
C GLU A 74 2.06 5.04 -1.43
N GLY A 75 2.11 3.72 -1.55
CA GLY A 75 3.27 2.99 -2.04
C GLY A 75 2.96 2.32 -3.36
N MET A 76 3.89 2.36 -4.30
CA MET A 76 3.84 1.63 -5.55
C MET A 76 5.09 0.76 -5.69
N ILE A 77 4.89 -0.50 -6.03
CA ILE A 77 5.94 -1.43 -6.40
C ILE A 77 5.73 -1.75 -7.88
N THR A 78 6.78 -1.61 -8.68
CA THR A 78 6.79 -1.99 -10.09
C THR A 78 7.60 -3.27 -10.24
N LEU A 79 7.10 -4.18 -11.07
CA LEU A 79 7.74 -5.45 -11.35
C LEU A 79 8.24 -5.47 -12.81
N ASP A 80 9.28 -6.24 -13.07
CA ASP A 80 9.78 -6.51 -14.42
C ASP A 80 9.07 -7.70 -15.09
N ASP A 81 9.55 -8.09 -16.26
CA ASP A 81 8.99 -9.19 -17.04
C ASP A 81 9.12 -10.57 -16.37
N ASN A 82 10.00 -10.71 -15.37
CA ASN A 82 10.20 -11.92 -14.58
C ASN A 82 9.37 -11.89 -13.28
N GLU A 83 8.52 -10.87 -13.10
CA GLU A 83 7.79 -10.60 -11.86
C GLU A 83 8.73 -10.35 -10.66
N GLU A 84 9.94 -9.84 -10.92
CA GLU A 84 10.88 -9.37 -9.90
C GLU A 84 10.67 -7.87 -9.67
N VAL A 85 10.91 -7.40 -8.45
CA VAL A 85 10.76 -5.97 -8.13
C VAL A 85 11.81 -5.16 -8.87
N SER A 86 11.40 -4.24 -9.74
CA SER A 86 12.28 -3.37 -10.51
C SER A 86 12.42 -1.98 -9.89
N SER A 87 11.34 -1.46 -9.32
CA SER A 87 11.36 -0.18 -8.59
C SER A 87 10.27 -0.10 -7.54
N TYR A 88 10.45 0.81 -6.61
CA TYR A 88 9.41 1.19 -5.67
C TYR A 88 9.40 2.70 -5.47
N GLU A 89 8.22 3.23 -5.21
CA GLU A 89 7.97 4.61 -4.84
C GLU A 89 7.04 4.61 -3.63
N MET A 90 7.25 5.53 -2.71
CA MET A 90 6.36 5.78 -1.59
C MET A 90 6.23 7.29 -1.41
N SER A 91 5.01 7.79 -1.46
CA SER A 91 4.69 9.16 -1.11
C SER A 91 3.78 9.19 0.11
N GLY A 92 3.83 10.26 0.87
CA GLY A 92 2.92 10.44 1.99
C GLY A 92 2.76 11.88 2.40
N ASP A 93 1.60 12.16 2.98
CA ASP A 93 1.27 13.42 3.62
C ASP A 93 0.94 13.13 5.08
N GLN A 94 1.62 13.83 5.98
CA GLN A 94 1.46 13.68 7.43
C GLN A 94 1.14 15.02 8.05
N LYS A 95 0.07 15.06 8.85
CA LYS A 95 -0.38 16.23 9.57
C LYS A 95 -0.66 15.90 11.02
N VAL A 96 0.14 16.48 11.90
CA VAL A 96 -0.19 16.60 13.33
C VAL A 96 -0.97 17.90 13.51
N TRP A 97 -2.07 17.90 14.27
CA TRP A 97 -2.98 19.06 14.41
C TRP A 97 -2.24 20.38 14.67
N PHE A 98 -1.26 20.35 15.57
CA PHE A 98 -0.55 21.54 16.06
C PHE A 98 0.69 21.92 15.24
N LEU A 99 1.05 21.14 14.21
CA LEU A 99 2.25 21.37 13.40
C LEU A 99 1.88 21.54 11.93
N SER A 100 2.76 22.16 11.15
CA SER A 100 2.63 22.18 9.69
C SER A 100 2.66 20.76 9.10
N GLY A 101 1.99 20.58 7.96
CA GLY A 101 2.01 19.29 7.26
C GLY A 101 3.41 18.97 6.74
N THR A 102 3.76 17.69 6.75
CA THR A 102 5.02 17.16 6.23
C THR A 102 4.73 16.24 5.07
N LYS A 103 5.42 16.45 3.95
CA LYS A 103 5.38 15.55 2.80
C LYS A 103 6.59 14.64 2.83
N LEU A 104 6.36 13.36 2.58
CA LEU A 104 7.38 12.34 2.45
C LEU A 104 7.35 11.83 1.02
N HIS A 105 8.52 11.62 0.45
CA HIS A 105 8.67 10.96 -0.83
C HIS A 105 9.98 10.16 -0.80
N VAL A 106 9.89 8.89 -1.21
CA VAL A 106 10.98 7.93 -1.25
C VAL A 106 10.85 7.15 -2.54
N GLU A 107 11.93 7.05 -3.30
CA GLU A 107 11.99 6.22 -4.50
C GLU A 107 13.25 5.36 -4.49
N GLY A 108 13.18 4.22 -5.16
CA GLY A 108 14.32 3.33 -5.34
C GLY A 108 14.17 2.44 -6.56
N LYS A 109 15.30 2.15 -7.19
CA LYS A 109 15.40 1.17 -8.28
C LYS A 109 16.21 -0.02 -7.79
N VAL A 110 15.72 -1.21 -8.10
CA VAL A 110 16.41 -2.47 -7.85
C VAL A 110 17.10 -2.86 -9.16
N LYS A 111 18.35 -3.32 -9.05
CA LYS A 111 19.25 -3.54 -10.18
C LYS A 111 19.50 -5.03 -10.37
#